data_AF-A0A441LGB7-F1
#
_entry.id   AF-A0A441LGB7-F1
#
_cell.length_a   1.000
_cell.length_b   1.000
_cell.length_c   1.000
_cell.angle_alpha   90.00
_cell.angle_beta   90.00
_cell.angle_gamma   90.00
#
_symmetry.space_group_name_H-M   'P 1'
#
loop_
_entity.id
_entity.type
_entity.pdbx_description
1 polymer ?
#
loop_
_entity_poly.entity_id
_entity_poly.type
_entity_poly.pdbx_seq_one_letter_code
_entity_poly.pdbx_strand_id
1 'polypeptide(L)'
;MIAATEKLFSAPQVCEAAGCKQVTLRAWRRRNGLFPETLTDRRQNHFFSLRDVCMVRAIVVLTHHGLAADDAIRFAQDPTFGLRIESYIDSFLKVGTHTEDNVVGFFMGDASKPGDRILDWDSGQIVDAADRPPAKLTFLFFGAGAEPLISCLSNPTGAVTFVNMKTIVKHIVNALAPSSGEPG
;
A
#
# COMPACT_ATOMS: atom_id res chain seq x y z
N MET A 1 7.99 -17.49 14.35
CA MET A 1 7.17 -16.97 13.24
C MET A 1 7.24 -15.47 13.33
N ILE A 2 7.68 -14.77 12.29
CA ILE A 2 7.79 -13.30 12.31
C ILE A 2 6.36 -12.73 12.35
N ALA A 3 6.02 -11.92 13.36
CA ALA A 3 4.72 -11.26 13.38
C ALA A 3 4.72 -10.07 12.40
N ALA A 4 3.57 -9.77 11.79
CA ALA A 4 3.45 -8.70 10.80
C ALA A 4 3.94 -7.33 11.31
N THR A 5 3.75 -7.08 12.62
CA THR A 5 4.03 -5.82 13.31
C THR A 5 5.35 -5.81 14.08
N GLU A 6 6.06 -6.93 14.14
CA GLU A 6 7.34 -7.02 14.86
C GLU A 6 8.44 -6.28 14.07
N LYS A 7 9.07 -5.30 14.69
CA LYS A 7 10.10 -4.45 14.06
C LYS A 7 11.46 -5.14 14.04
N LEU A 8 11.78 -5.81 12.94
CA LEU A 8 12.99 -6.63 12.80
C LEU A 8 13.94 -6.14 11.70
N PHE A 9 13.44 -5.38 10.72
CA PHE A 9 14.20 -5.10 9.50
C PHE A 9 14.87 -3.73 9.57
N SER A 10 16.16 -3.68 9.26
CA SER A 10 16.91 -2.43 9.17
C SER A 10 16.59 -1.66 7.88
N ALA A 11 16.85 -0.35 7.85
CA ALA A 11 16.63 0.47 6.65
C ALA A 11 17.29 -0.07 5.36
N PRO A 12 18.55 -0.60 5.39
CA PRO A 12 19.13 -1.26 4.23
C PRO A 12 18.31 -2.44 3.72
N GLN A 13 17.87 -3.34 4.61
CA GLN A 13 17.05 -4.51 4.25
C GLN A 13 15.70 -4.08 3.66
N VAL A 14 15.06 -3.07 4.25
CA VAL A 14 13.80 -2.51 3.70
C VAL A 14 14.02 -1.97 2.29
N CYS A 15 15.07 -1.17 2.10
CA CYS A 15 15.39 -0.57 0.80
C CYS A 15 15.67 -1.63 -0.27
N GLU A 16 16.43 -2.66 0.06
CA GLU A 16 16.75 -3.78 -0.82
C GLU A 16 15.49 -4.57 -1.19
N ALA A 17 14.73 -5.04 -0.19
CA ALA A 17 13.55 -5.85 -0.43
C ALA A 17 12.43 -5.09 -1.16
N ALA A 18 12.19 -3.83 -0.78
CA ALA A 18 11.15 -3.01 -1.40
C ALA A 18 11.56 -2.42 -2.77
N GLY A 19 12.87 -2.36 -3.06
CA GLY A 19 13.41 -1.80 -4.29
C GLY A 19 13.45 -0.27 -4.31
N CYS A 20 13.83 0.38 -3.19
CA CYS A 20 14.02 1.83 -3.14
C CYS A 20 15.43 2.21 -2.62
N LYS A 21 15.89 3.42 -2.94
CA LYS A 21 17.17 3.93 -2.42
C LYS A 21 16.99 4.44 -0.98
N GLN A 22 18.01 4.29 -0.14
CA GLN A 22 17.98 4.83 1.24
C GLN A 22 17.70 6.33 1.29
N VAL A 23 18.23 7.10 0.34
CA VAL A 23 17.98 8.54 0.23
C VAL A 23 16.50 8.84 -0.04
N THR A 24 15.84 7.99 -0.83
CA THR A 24 14.40 8.10 -1.13
C THR A 24 13.57 7.80 0.11
N LEU A 25 13.86 6.69 0.80
CA LEU A 25 13.18 6.34 2.06
C LEU A 25 13.32 7.47 3.10
N ARG A 26 14.53 8.03 3.26
CA ARG A 26 14.76 9.17 4.16
C ARG A 26 13.96 10.42 3.75
N ALA A 27 13.87 10.70 2.44
CA ALA A 27 13.10 11.83 1.93
C ALA A 27 11.60 11.67 2.21
N TRP A 28 11.05 10.48 1.96
CA TRP A 28 9.65 10.16 2.27
C TRP A 28 9.34 10.32 3.76
N ARG A 29 10.20 9.81 4.65
CA ARG A 29 10.03 9.95 6.10
C ARG A 29 10.05 11.41 6.55
N ARG A 30 10.98 12.22 6.01
CA ARG A 30 11.15 13.63 6.43
C ARG A 30 10.14 14.60 5.81
N ARG A 31 9.80 14.43 4.54
CA ARG A 31 9.01 15.40 3.77
C ARG A 31 7.54 15.03 3.71
N ASN A 32 7.24 13.73 3.65
CA ASN A 32 5.88 13.23 3.46
C ASN A 32 5.32 12.57 4.74
N GLY A 33 6.11 12.53 5.81
CA GLY A 33 5.68 11.95 7.08
C GLY A 33 5.48 10.44 7.04
N LEU A 34 6.31 9.71 6.27
CA LEU A 34 6.27 8.25 6.26
C LEU A 34 6.72 7.68 7.62
N PHE A 35 5.88 6.83 8.24
CA PHE A 35 6.06 6.19 9.56
C PHE A 35 6.36 7.19 10.69
N PRO A 36 5.44 8.13 10.99
CA PRO A 36 5.68 9.18 11.99
C PRO A 36 5.96 8.64 13.40
N GLU A 37 5.37 7.51 13.75
CA GLU A 37 5.57 6.79 15.02
C GLU A 37 6.99 6.23 15.17
N THR A 38 7.70 6.03 14.07
CA THR A 38 9.10 5.58 14.07
C THR A 38 10.09 6.74 14.02
N LEU A 39 9.65 7.99 14.25
CA LEU A 39 10.54 9.16 14.30
C LEU A 39 10.83 9.62 15.73
N THR A 40 9.96 9.28 16.70
CA THR A 40 10.01 9.82 18.07
C THR A 40 10.81 8.97 19.06
N ASP A 41 10.98 7.66 18.81
CA ASP A 41 11.73 6.76 19.70
C ASP A 41 13.09 6.39 19.11
N ARG A 42 14.15 7.04 19.63
CA ARG A 42 15.54 6.85 19.15
C ARG A 42 15.99 5.39 19.04
N ARG A 43 15.45 4.44 19.84
CA ARG A 43 15.81 3.02 19.73
C ARG A 43 15.02 2.29 18.64
N GLN A 44 13.73 2.59 18.48
CA GLN A 44 12.88 1.96 17.46
C GLN A 44 12.94 2.62 16.09
N ASN A 45 13.51 3.82 15.98
CA ASN A 45 13.61 4.58 14.72
C ASN A 45 14.38 3.85 13.60
N HIS A 46 15.12 2.79 13.95
CA HIS A 46 16.04 2.08 13.08
C HIS A 46 15.48 0.78 12.49
N PHE A 47 14.38 0.26 13.03
CA PHE A 47 13.80 -1.02 12.62
C PHE A 47 12.36 -0.86 12.15
N PHE A 48 12.02 -1.70 11.18
CA PHE A 48 10.74 -1.71 10.48
C PHE A 48 10.11 -3.09 10.62
N SER A 49 8.79 -3.13 10.65
CA SER A 49 8.00 -4.35 10.64
C SER A 49 7.81 -4.89 9.23
N LEU A 50 7.36 -6.15 9.10
CA LEU A 50 7.05 -6.74 7.80
C LEU A 50 5.93 -5.94 7.09
N ARG A 51 4.95 -5.44 7.85
CA ARG A 51 3.91 -4.51 7.39
C ARG A 51 4.53 -3.24 6.79
N ASP A 52 5.50 -2.64 7.47
CA ASP A 52 6.17 -1.43 6.98
C ASP A 52 6.92 -1.70 5.67
N VAL A 53 7.62 -2.84 5.55
CA VAL A 53 8.32 -3.20 4.30
C VAL A 53 7.33 -3.37 3.14
N CYS A 54 6.20 -4.03 3.37
CA CYS A 54 5.13 -4.17 2.39
C CYS A 54 4.54 -2.81 1.99
N MET A 55 4.34 -1.89 2.93
CA MET A 55 3.90 -0.52 2.63
C MET A 55 4.92 0.23 1.77
N VAL A 56 6.22 0.15 2.08
CA VAL A 56 7.27 0.76 1.26
C VAL A 56 7.25 0.18 -0.16
N ARG A 57 7.07 -1.14 -0.30
CA ARG A 57 6.95 -1.78 -1.62
C ARG A 57 5.73 -1.29 -2.39
N ALA A 58 4.59 -1.13 -1.72
CA ALA A 58 3.40 -0.55 -2.35
C ALA A 58 3.69 0.87 -2.85
N ILE A 59 4.30 1.74 -2.03
CA ILE A 59 4.67 3.10 -2.42
C ILE A 59 5.60 3.08 -3.65
N VAL A 60 6.61 2.20 -3.67
CA VAL A 60 7.51 2.04 -4.83
C VAL A 60 6.74 1.70 -6.10
N VAL A 61 5.84 0.71 -6.03
CA VAL A 61 5.02 0.30 -7.18
C VAL A 61 4.14 1.46 -7.65
N LEU A 62 3.40 2.09 -6.73
CA LEU A 62 2.47 3.18 -7.06
C LEU A 62 3.19 4.38 -7.70
N THR A 63 4.34 4.77 -7.14
CA THR A 63 5.14 5.87 -7.69
C THR A 63 5.79 5.53 -9.04
N HIS A 64 6.15 4.26 -9.27
CA HIS A 64 6.61 3.80 -10.58
C HIS A 64 5.50 3.88 -11.65
N HIS A 65 4.24 3.72 -11.25
CA HIS A 65 3.06 3.89 -12.10
C HIS A 65 2.57 5.34 -12.19
N GLY A 66 3.38 6.31 -11.77
CA GLY A 66 3.12 7.73 -11.97
C GLY A 66 2.38 8.43 -10.84
N LEU A 67 2.09 7.73 -9.73
CA LEU A 67 1.50 8.38 -8.57
C LEU A 67 2.52 9.30 -7.88
N ALA A 68 2.09 10.49 -7.46
CA ALA A 68 2.92 11.37 -6.66
C ALA A 68 3.28 10.72 -5.31
N ALA A 69 4.47 10.99 -4.78
CA ALA A 69 4.96 10.31 -3.59
C ALA A 69 4.14 10.62 -2.33
N ASP A 70 3.65 11.86 -2.20
CA ASP A 70 2.75 12.28 -1.13
C ASP A 70 1.43 11.50 -1.17
N ASP A 71 0.82 11.37 -2.35
CA ASP A 71 -0.41 10.60 -2.54
C ASP A 71 -0.21 9.11 -2.27
N ALA A 72 0.89 8.52 -2.77
CA ALA A 72 1.21 7.13 -2.54
C ALA A 72 1.45 6.82 -1.05
N ILE A 73 2.08 7.74 -0.32
CA ILE A 73 2.32 7.61 1.12
C ILE A 73 1.03 7.79 1.91
N ARG A 74 0.21 8.80 1.56
CA ARG A 74 -1.11 9.01 2.17
C ARG A 74 -1.98 7.75 2.02
N PHE A 75 -1.96 7.14 0.84
CA PHE A 75 -2.63 5.88 0.59
C PHE A 75 -2.09 4.72 1.42
N ALA A 76 -0.77 4.53 1.42
CA ALA A 76 -0.15 3.41 2.11
C ALA A 76 -0.29 3.49 3.64
N GLN A 77 -0.41 4.69 4.20
CA GLN A 77 -0.63 4.91 5.63
C GLN A 77 -2.11 4.93 6.02
N ASP A 78 -3.03 4.81 5.06
CA ASP A 78 -4.44 4.71 5.36
C ASP A 78 -4.71 3.51 6.28
N PRO A 79 -5.49 3.66 7.36
CA PRO A 79 -5.77 2.58 8.30
C PRO A 79 -6.37 1.35 7.63
N THR A 80 -7.23 1.53 6.62
CA THR A 80 -7.87 0.43 5.88
C THR A 80 -6.83 -0.34 5.07
N PHE A 81 -5.95 0.37 4.36
CA PHE A 81 -4.87 -0.26 3.61
C PHE A 81 -3.92 -1.03 4.54
N GLY A 82 -3.49 -0.38 5.63
CA GLY A 82 -2.58 -0.98 6.58
C GLY A 82 -3.16 -2.20 7.31
N LEU A 83 -4.44 -2.17 7.67
CA LEU A 83 -5.15 -3.32 8.26
C LEU A 83 -5.29 -4.46 7.25
N ARG A 84 -5.57 -4.16 5.98
CA ARG A 84 -5.65 -5.17 4.92
C ARG A 84 -4.30 -5.85 4.66
N ILE A 85 -3.21 -5.09 4.59
CA ILE A 85 -1.86 -5.66 4.48
C ILE A 85 -1.56 -6.56 5.68
N GLU A 86 -1.83 -6.09 6.89
CA GLU A 86 -1.56 -6.85 8.12
C GLU A 86 -2.35 -8.16 8.15
N SER A 87 -3.66 -8.10 7.93
CA SER A 87 -4.52 -9.28 7.83
C SER A 87 -4.01 -10.25 6.77
N TYR A 88 -3.52 -9.74 5.64
CA TYR A 88 -3.00 -10.57 4.56
C TYR A 88 -1.67 -11.24 4.95
N ILE A 89 -0.73 -10.51 5.54
CA ILE A 89 0.53 -11.06 6.05
C ILE A 89 0.25 -12.17 7.04
N ASP A 90 -0.66 -11.93 7.99
CA ASP A 90 -1.05 -12.90 9.01
C ASP A 90 -1.63 -14.18 8.40
N SER A 91 -2.57 -14.07 7.46
CA SER A 91 -3.12 -15.22 6.75
C SER A 91 -2.07 -15.96 5.92
N PHE A 92 -1.17 -15.22 5.25
CA PHE A 92 -0.10 -15.79 4.43
C PHE A 92 0.91 -16.61 5.28
N LEU A 93 1.27 -16.11 6.45
CA LEU A 93 2.24 -16.75 7.35
C LEU A 93 1.65 -17.91 8.17
N LYS A 94 0.33 -17.93 8.41
CA LYS A 94 -0.35 -18.93 9.27
C LYS A 94 -0.72 -20.25 8.58
N VAL A 95 -0.14 -20.56 7.41
CA VAL A 95 -0.24 -21.84 6.68
C VAL A 95 -1.60 -22.09 6.01
N GLY A 96 -1.57 -22.17 4.67
CA GLY A 96 -2.50 -22.96 3.85
C GLY A 96 -3.85 -22.36 3.48
N THR A 97 -4.25 -21.23 4.04
CA THR A 97 -5.53 -20.61 3.65
C THR A 97 -5.40 -19.90 2.31
N HIS A 98 -6.31 -20.20 1.39
CA HIS A 98 -6.51 -19.41 0.18
C HIS A 98 -6.94 -18.01 0.59
N THR A 99 -5.98 -17.11 0.76
CA THR A 99 -6.27 -15.68 0.79
C THR A 99 -6.77 -15.29 -0.58
N GLU A 100 -8.03 -14.87 -0.64
CA GLU A 100 -8.63 -14.27 -1.83
C GLU A 100 -7.72 -13.16 -2.36
N ASP A 101 -7.67 -13.02 -3.69
CA ASP A 101 -6.87 -11.97 -4.30
C ASP A 101 -7.50 -10.61 -3.93
N ASN A 102 -6.78 -9.85 -3.12
CA ASN A 102 -7.20 -8.52 -2.69
C ASN A 102 -6.42 -7.51 -3.53
N VAL A 103 -7.16 -6.90 -4.46
CA VAL A 103 -6.62 -5.94 -5.41
C VAL A 103 -6.91 -4.56 -4.86
N VAL A 104 -5.84 -3.79 -4.69
CA VAL A 104 -5.94 -2.36 -4.44
C VAL A 104 -5.58 -1.61 -5.71
N GLY A 105 -6.10 -0.41 -5.90
CA GLY A 105 -5.75 0.38 -7.07
C GLY A 105 -5.97 1.86 -6.84
N PHE A 106 -5.56 2.63 -7.83
CA PHE A 106 -5.91 4.04 -7.91
C PHE A 106 -6.28 4.39 -9.33
N PHE A 107 -7.16 5.38 -9.45
CA PHE A 107 -7.58 5.96 -10.70
C PHE A 107 -7.18 7.43 -10.74
N MET A 108 -6.51 7.84 -11.81
CA MET A 108 -6.19 9.24 -12.11
C MET A 108 -7.04 9.69 -13.31
N GLY A 109 -8.03 10.55 -13.06
CA GLY A 109 -8.90 11.13 -14.08
C GLY A 109 -10.18 11.72 -13.51
N ASP A 110 -11.03 12.27 -14.37
CA ASP A 110 -12.37 12.74 -14.01
C ASP A 110 -13.34 11.55 -13.99
N ALA A 111 -13.23 10.70 -12.96
CA ALA A 111 -14.02 9.47 -12.85
C ALA A 111 -15.49 9.76 -12.56
N SER A 112 -15.74 10.88 -11.88
CA SER A 112 -17.02 11.14 -11.27
C SER A 112 -17.83 12.09 -12.14
N LYS A 113 -19.03 11.65 -12.50
CA LYS A 113 -20.03 12.47 -13.17
C LYS A 113 -20.95 13.12 -12.13
N PRO A 114 -21.57 14.26 -12.44
CA PRO A 114 -22.64 14.80 -11.60
C PRO A 114 -23.71 13.72 -11.32
N GLY A 115 -24.02 13.49 -10.04
CA GLY A 115 -24.95 12.44 -9.60
C GLY A 115 -24.30 11.12 -9.19
N ASP A 116 -22.99 10.92 -9.40
CA ASP A 116 -22.28 9.77 -8.85
C ASP A 116 -22.16 9.88 -7.33
N ARG A 117 -22.47 8.79 -6.62
CA ARG A 117 -22.37 8.70 -5.16
C ARG A 117 -21.01 8.13 -4.77
N ILE A 118 -20.17 8.94 -4.12
CA ILE A 118 -18.82 8.54 -3.72
C ILE A 118 -18.70 8.49 -2.19
N LEU A 119 -17.87 7.58 -1.68
CA LEU A 119 -17.45 7.62 -0.28
C LEU A 119 -16.44 8.76 -0.13
N ASP A 120 -16.83 9.79 0.60
CA ASP A 120 -15.94 10.85 1.00
C ASP A 120 -15.00 10.37 2.12
N TRP A 121 -13.70 10.37 1.83
CA TRP A 121 -12.70 9.89 2.78
C TRP A 121 -12.50 10.80 3.99
N ASP A 122 -12.71 12.11 3.85
CA ASP A 122 -12.49 13.04 4.96
C ASP A 122 -13.65 13.01 5.97
N SER A 123 -14.89 12.82 5.47
CA SER A 123 -16.09 12.79 6.31
C SER A 123 -16.59 11.38 6.63
N GLY A 124 -16.14 10.36 5.89
CA GLY A 124 -16.64 8.99 5.98
C GLY A 124 -18.07 8.80 5.46
N GLN A 125 -18.65 9.80 4.79
CA GLN A 125 -20.03 9.77 4.31
C GLN A 125 -20.12 9.49 2.81
N ILE A 126 -21.26 8.95 2.37
CA ILE A 126 -21.57 8.87 0.93
C ILE A 126 -22.14 10.22 0.49
N VAL A 127 -21.40 10.94 -0.34
CA VAL A 127 -21.74 12.29 -0.86
C VAL A 127 -21.96 12.27 -2.36
N ASP A 128 -22.55 13.34 -2.92
CA ASP A 128 -22.53 13.54 -4.37
C ASP A 128 -21.13 13.96 -4.79
N ALA A 129 -20.62 13.38 -5.88
CA ALA A 129 -19.31 13.74 -6.40
C ALA A 129 -19.19 15.22 -6.79
N ALA A 130 -20.29 15.86 -7.18
CA ALA A 130 -20.32 17.29 -7.50
C ALA A 130 -20.10 18.18 -6.26
N ASP A 131 -20.36 17.66 -5.05
CA ASP A 131 -20.17 18.40 -3.79
C ASP A 131 -18.71 18.39 -3.31
N ARG A 132 -17.82 17.70 -4.03
CA ARG A 132 -16.39 17.67 -3.73
C ARG A 132 -15.59 18.29 -4.87
N PRO A 133 -14.41 18.89 -4.57
CA PRO A 133 -13.46 19.23 -5.61
C PRO A 133 -13.17 17.97 -6.43
N PRO A 134 -13.07 18.05 -7.77
CA PRO A 134 -12.77 16.89 -8.58
C PRO A 134 -11.52 16.20 -8.04
N ALA A 135 -11.71 14.97 -7.57
CA ALA A 135 -10.63 14.19 -7.02
C ALA A 135 -9.73 13.79 -8.19
N LYS A 136 -8.52 14.37 -8.26
CA LYS A 136 -7.50 13.95 -9.23
C LYS A 136 -7.12 12.47 -9.09
N LEU A 137 -7.47 11.86 -7.95
CA LEU A 137 -7.09 10.53 -7.55
C LEU A 137 -8.21 9.85 -6.75
N THR A 138 -8.67 8.69 -7.21
CA THR A 138 -9.64 7.85 -6.49
C THR A 138 -8.98 6.52 -6.15
N PHE A 139 -9.01 6.12 -4.88
CA PHE A 139 -8.50 4.82 -4.46
C PHE A 139 -9.58 3.74 -4.56
N LEU A 140 -9.16 2.56 -4.99
CA LEU A 140 -10.05 1.43 -5.24
C LEU A 140 -9.62 0.27 -4.35
N PHE A 141 -10.56 -0.26 -3.56
CA PHE A 141 -10.33 -1.40 -2.68
C PHE A 141 -11.26 -2.54 -3.10
N PHE A 142 -10.76 -3.52 -3.84
CA PHE A 142 -11.55 -4.67 -4.29
C PHE A 142 -11.37 -5.83 -3.31
N GLY A 143 -12.37 -6.00 -2.45
CA GLY A 143 -12.36 -7.04 -1.42
C GLY A 143 -13.11 -8.33 -1.76
N ALA A 144 -13.81 -8.44 -2.88
CA ALA A 144 -14.80 -9.53 -3.05
C ALA A 144 -15.18 -9.87 -4.52
N GLY A 145 -14.23 -9.89 -5.45
CA GLY A 145 -14.47 -10.43 -6.81
C GLY A 145 -14.53 -9.39 -7.95
N ALA A 146 -14.89 -9.89 -9.14
CA ALA A 146 -14.66 -9.20 -10.41
C ALA A 146 -15.64 -8.04 -10.71
N GLU A 147 -16.84 -8.01 -10.12
CA GLU A 147 -17.87 -7.01 -10.51
C GLU A 147 -17.49 -5.55 -10.25
N PRO A 148 -16.98 -5.15 -9.08
CA PRO A 148 -16.65 -3.73 -8.88
C PRO A 148 -15.46 -3.31 -9.75
N LEU A 149 -14.56 -4.25 -10.07
CA LEU A 149 -13.47 -4.03 -11.01
C LEU A 149 -14.01 -3.83 -12.44
N ILE A 150 -14.92 -4.71 -12.89
CA ILE A 150 -15.58 -4.60 -14.19
C ILE A 150 -16.32 -3.27 -14.30
N SER A 151 -17.06 -2.87 -13.26
CA SER A 151 -17.76 -1.58 -13.23
C SER A 151 -16.79 -0.39 -13.39
N CYS A 152 -15.68 -0.39 -12.65
CA CYS A 152 -14.63 0.62 -12.78
C CYS A 152 -13.98 0.66 -14.17
N LEU A 153 -13.80 -0.52 -14.79
CA LEU A 153 -13.19 -0.67 -16.11
C LEU A 153 -14.15 -0.48 -17.28
N SER A 154 -15.46 -0.42 -17.05
CA SER A 154 -16.47 -0.35 -18.12
C SER A 154 -16.55 1.04 -18.77
N ASN A 155 -16.03 2.08 -18.12
CA ASN A 155 -16.05 3.44 -18.68
C ASN A 155 -14.92 4.34 -18.14
N PRO A 156 -13.64 3.97 -18.33
CA PRO A 156 -12.54 4.71 -17.74
C PRO A 156 -12.31 6.03 -18.47
N THR A 157 -12.48 7.15 -17.77
CA THR A 157 -12.15 8.51 -18.24
C THR A 157 -10.74 8.94 -17.82
N GLY A 158 -9.83 7.98 -17.61
CA GLY A 158 -8.49 8.21 -17.06
C GLY A 158 -7.63 6.95 -16.99
N ALA A 159 -6.54 7.02 -16.22
CA ALA A 159 -5.61 5.90 -16.01
C ALA A 159 -5.94 5.15 -14.71
N VAL A 160 -6.10 3.83 -14.79
CA VAL A 160 -6.26 2.97 -13.60
C VAL A 160 -5.00 2.13 -13.39
N THR A 161 -4.49 2.08 -12.16
CA THR A 161 -3.44 1.15 -11.75
C THR A 161 -3.98 0.21 -10.70
N PHE A 162 -3.71 -1.09 -10.85
CA PHE A 162 -4.05 -2.11 -9.87
C PHE A 162 -2.79 -2.79 -9.35
N VAL A 163 -2.79 -3.09 -8.06
CA VAL A 163 -1.74 -3.81 -7.36
C VAL A 163 -2.38 -4.92 -6.54
N ASN A 164 -1.94 -6.16 -6.80
CA ASN A 164 -2.37 -7.29 -6.00
C ASN A 164 -1.53 -7.36 -4.72
N MET A 165 -2.18 -7.24 -3.55
CA MET A 165 -1.50 -7.26 -2.25
C MET A 165 -0.79 -8.58 -1.99
N LYS A 166 -1.32 -9.70 -2.50
CA LYS A 166 -0.65 -11.00 -2.49
C LYS A 166 0.73 -10.96 -3.10
N THR A 167 0.83 -10.28 -4.25
CA THR A 167 2.08 -10.17 -4.99
C THR A 167 3.08 -9.32 -4.22
N ILE A 168 2.63 -8.23 -3.57
CA ILE A 168 3.49 -7.42 -2.68
C ILE A 168 4.03 -8.28 -1.53
N VAL A 169 3.14 -8.94 -0.78
CA VAL A 169 3.53 -9.70 0.41
C VAL A 169 4.44 -10.88 0.04
N LYS A 170 4.10 -11.64 -1.00
CA LYS A 170 4.95 -12.73 -1.51
C LYS A 170 6.33 -12.22 -1.93
N HIS A 171 6.38 -11.11 -2.67
CA HIS A 171 7.63 -10.50 -3.10
C HIS A 171 8.51 -10.16 -1.90
N ILE A 172 7.94 -9.50 -0.89
CA ILE A 172 8.68 -9.08 0.31
C ILE A 172 9.12 -10.27 1.16
N VAL A 173 8.24 -11.25 1.42
CA VAL A 173 8.60 -12.44 2.19
C VAL A 173 9.72 -13.21 1.50
N ASN A 174 9.67 -13.36 0.18
CA ASN A 174 10.73 -14.04 -0.58
C ASN A 174 12.04 -13.25 -0.55
N ALA A 175 11.99 -11.92 -0.67
CA ALA A 175 13.18 -11.06 -0.64
C ALA A 175 13.84 -10.98 0.74
N LEU A 176 13.07 -11.17 1.81
CA LEU A 176 13.56 -11.16 3.19
C LEU A 176 13.85 -12.57 3.75
N ALA A 177 13.50 -13.62 3.02
CA ALA A 177 13.84 -14.98 3.41
C ALA A 177 15.37 -15.10 3.49
N PRO A 178 15.92 -15.79 4.51
CA PRO A 178 17.35 -16.04 4.57
C PRO A 178 17.74 -16.72 3.26
N SER A 179 18.71 -16.15 2.54
CA SER A 179 19.30 -16.79 1.37
C SER A 179 19.84 -18.15 1.81
N SER A 180 19.09 -19.21 1.50
CA SER A 180 19.48 -20.58 1.75
C SER A 180 20.69 -20.90 0.89
N GLY A 181 21.89 -20.56 1.38
CA GLY A 181 23.14 -20.75 0.65
C GLY A 181 24.24 -19.79 1.11
N GLU A 182 24.87 -20.10 2.24
CA GLU A 182 26.33 -20.23 2.31
C GLU A 182 26.70 -21.07 3.55
N PRO A 183 27.31 -22.25 3.38
CA PRO A 183 27.96 -22.95 4.48
C PRO A 183 29.30 -22.25 4.76
N GLY A 184 29.41 -21.65 5.95
CA GLY A 184 30.70 -21.27 6.55
C GLY A 184 31.28 -22.43 7.34
#